data_AF-A0AA38W5E0-F1
#
_entry.id   AF-A0AA38W5E0-F1
#
_cell.length_a   1.000
_cell.length_b   1.000
_cell.length_c   1.000
_cell.angle_alpha   90.00
_cell.angle_beta   90.00
_cell.angle_gamma   90.00
#
_symmetry.space_group_name_H-M   'P 1'
#
loop_
_entity.id
_entity.type
_entity.pdbx_description
1 polymer ?
#
loop_
_entity_poly.entity_id
_entity_poly.type
_entity_poly.pdbx_seq_one_letter_code
_entity_poly.pdbx_strand_id
1 'polypeptide(L)'
;MAHHMYFILTPLDDCKQIMFKETIEDLEKKVVVALNNENGSLKLMELIDSIEKLGLSHRFQDNLRRALEKIASTNGNCIGQDEEEEEEEETLHAASLRFRLLRQYGYNVSEDFLWRFMDSHGSFMRCLNSDAKALLSLYEASYLAFEGESDLHKAKLFATEQLLKLKGQETEVLDCVDHAMELPMYRRMLRLQARWYINAYGKQKDANLLLLELALLDFNMVQSALKRDLQEVSKWWQHIGLASKLCFIRDQLMECFFWTVGMVFEPQYHNCRVGLAKVVMLITTLDDIYDVYGSLDELKIFTEAIKRTKCDHVLFYALLGGTLTY
;
A
#
# COMPACT_ATOMS: atom_id res chain seq x y z
N MET A 1 8.88 -20.03 16.45
CA MET A 1 7.66 -19.52 15.78
C MET A 1 6.66 -18.84 16.73
N ALA A 2 6.29 -19.43 17.89
CA ALA A 2 5.38 -18.78 18.84
C ALA A 2 5.89 -17.46 19.47
N HIS A 3 7.21 -17.31 19.62
CA HIS A 3 7.83 -16.09 20.16
C HIS A 3 7.78 -14.87 19.20
N HIS A 4 7.74 -15.09 17.88
CA HIS A 4 7.65 -13.97 16.91
C HIS A 4 6.22 -13.47 16.73
N MET A 5 5.21 -14.34 16.92
CA MET A 5 3.80 -13.96 16.81
C MET A 5 3.35 -13.06 17.99
N TYR A 6 3.94 -13.24 19.17
CA TYR A 6 3.68 -12.39 20.34
C TYR A 6 4.17 -10.94 20.19
N PHE A 7 5.13 -10.71 19.30
CA PHE A 7 5.74 -9.39 19.10
C PHE A 7 4.85 -8.46 18.24
N ILE A 8 3.89 -9.01 17.49
CA ILE A 8 3.03 -8.27 16.55
C ILE A 8 1.83 -7.57 17.25
N LEU A 9 1.69 -7.74 18.57
CA LEU A 9 0.56 -7.21 19.35
C LEU A 9 0.97 -6.28 20.51
N THR A 10 2.24 -6.25 20.92
CA THR A 10 2.71 -5.38 22.00
C THR A 10 3.30 -4.08 21.43
N PRO A 11 2.68 -2.91 21.70
CA PRO A 11 3.32 -1.64 21.36
C PRO A 11 4.68 -1.53 22.05
N LEU A 12 5.66 -0.99 21.34
CA LEU A 12 7.00 -0.77 21.87
C LEU A 12 6.97 0.44 22.80
N ASP A 13 7.30 0.26 24.08
CA ASP A 13 7.58 1.37 24.98
C ASP A 13 8.74 2.22 24.45
N ASP A 14 8.81 3.49 24.86
CA ASP A 14 9.76 4.47 24.32
C ASP A 14 11.23 4.01 24.44
N CYS A 15 11.60 3.31 25.52
CA CYS A 15 12.94 2.73 25.67
C CYS A 15 13.25 1.65 24.62
N LYS A 16 12.25 0.84 24.23
CA LYS A 16 12.44 -0.17 23.18
C LYS A 16 12.54 0.48 21.80
N GLN A 17 11.78 1.54 21.54
CA GLN A 17 11.88 2.28 20.26
C GLN A 17 13.30 2.84 20.05
N ILE A 18 13.94 3.34 21.10
CA ILE A 18 15.33 3.85 21.03
C ILE A 18 16.32 2.71 20.73
N MET A 19 16.21 1.59 21.45
CA MET A 19 17.09 0.42 21.25
C MET A 19 16.99 -0.16 19.83
N PHE A 20 15.79 -0.18 19.25
CA PHE A 20 15.59 -0.72 17.90
C PHE A 20 16.03 0.22 16.78
N LYS A 21 16.28 1.50 17.07
CA LYS A 21 16.68 2.47 16.04
C LYS A 21 18.05 2.13 15.44
N GLU A 22 19.04 1.80 16.27
CA GLU A 22 20.38 1.43 15.80
C GLU A 22 20.35 0.13 14.98
N THR A 23 19.55 -0.85 15.41
CA THR A 23 19.35 -2.11 14.67
C THR A 23 18.70 -1.87 13.31
N ILE A 24 17.70 -0.99 13.23
CA ILE A 24 17.04 -0.63 11.98
C ILE A 24 18.02 0.03 11.02
N GLU A 25 18.83 0.99 11.48
CA GLU A 25 19.80 1.69 10.62
C GLU A 25 20.85 0.71 10.03
N ASP A 26 21.27 -0.30 10.79
CA ASP A 26 22.16 -1.36 10.28
C ASP A 26 21.47 -2.26 9.24
N LEU A 27 20.23 -2.68 9.51
CA LEU A 27 19.44 -3.47 8.57
C LEU A 27 19.14 -2.71 7.27
N GLU A 28 18.79 -1.43 7.37
CA GLU A 28 18.54 -0.55 6.22
C GLU A 28 19.78 -0.46 5.31
N LYS A 29 20.98 -0.28 5.88
CA LYS A 29 22.23 -0.25 5.10
C LYS A 29 22.43 -1.54 4.30
N LYS A 30 22.16 -2.70 4.91
CA LYS A 30 22.27 -4.00 4.22
C LYS A 30 21.28 -4.13 3.06
N VAL A 31 20.04 -3.68 3.26
CA VAL A 31 19.02 -3.67 2.19
C VAL A 31 19.41 -2.70 1.07
N VAL A 32 19.95 -1.53 1.40
CA VAL A 32 20.45 -0.57 0.39
C VAL A 32 21.59 -1.16 -0.44
N VAL A 33 22.51 -1.91 0.17
CA VAL A 33 23.56 -2.61 -0.57
C VAL A 33 22.95 -3.63 -1.53
N ALA A 34 21.96 -4.41 -1.10
CA ALA A 34 21.27 -5.38 -1.96
C ALA A 34 20.57 -4.69 -3.16
N LEU A 35 19.86 -3.58 -2.93
CA LEU A 35 19.22 -2.79 -4.00
C LEU A 35 20.21 -2.21 -5.01
N ASN A 36 21.46 -1.96 -4.61
CA ASN A 36 22.46 -1.37 -5.50
C ASN A 36 23.26 -2.42 -6.29
N ASN A 37 23.40 -3.63 -5.77
CA ASN A 37 24.25 -4.68 -6.35
C ASN A 37 23.59 -5.42 -7.52
N GLU A 38 22.27 -5.42 -7.61
CA GLU A 38 21.55 -6.12 -8.67
C GLU A 38 21.20 -5.15 -9.81
N ASN A 39 21.64 -5.45 -11.03
CA ASN A 39 21.42 -4.60 -12.21
C ASN A 39 20.16 -5.06 -12.97
N GLY A 40 19.00 -4.48 -12.66
CA GLY A 40 17.77 -4.68 -13.44
C GLY A 40 17.26 -6.12 -13.50
N SER A 41 17.79 -7.02 -12.66
CA SER A 41 17.49 -8.44 -12.69
C SER A 41 16.10 -8.74 -12.10
N LEU A 42 15.59 -9.95 -12.37
CA LEU A 42 14.37 -10.45 -11.72
C LEU A 42 14.48 -10.38 -10.18
N LYS A 43 15.64 -10.72 -9.62
CA LYS A 43 15.88 -10.65 -8.17
C LYS A 43 15.71 -9.24 -7.60
N LEU A 44 16.12 -8.21 -8.35
CA LEU A 44 15.95 -6.82 -7.92
C LEU A 44 14.47 -6.48 -7.85
N MET A 45 13.70 -6.89 -8.87
CA MET A 45 12.26 -6.66 -8.91
C MET A 45 11.54 -7.40 -7.79
N GLU A 46 11.93 -8.64 -7.49
CA GLU A 46 11.37 -9.42 -6.36
C GLU A 46 11.72 -8.81 -5.00
N LEU A 47 12.91 -8.22 -4.86
CA LEU A 47 13.32 -7.49 -3.66
C LEU A 47 12.49 -6.21 -3.49
N ILE A 48 12.32 -5.42 -4.55
CA ILE A 48 11.46 -4.23 -4.54
C ILE A 48 10.03 -4.62 -4.15
N ASP A 49 9.46 -5.64 -4.80
CA ASP A 49 8.12 -6.13 -4.51
C ASP A 49 7.96 -6.58 -3.05
N SER A 50 8.97 -7.25 -2.50
CA SER A 50 8.98 -7.65 -1.10
C SER A 50 9.03 -6.45 -0.16
N ILE A 51 9.86 -5.44 -0.46
CA ILE A 51 9.92 -4.18 0.30
C ILE A 51 8.55 -3.49 0.32
N GLU A 52 7.86 -3.45 -0.83
CA GLU A 52 6.51 -2.86 -0.92
C GLU A 52 5.49 -3.63 -0.10
N LYS A 53 5.40 -4.95 -0.33
CA LYS A 53 4.42 -5.80 0.34
C LYS A 53 4.64 -5.86 1.84
N LEU A 54 5.86 -5.65 2.33
CA LEU A 54 6.20 -5.53 3.75
C LEU A 54 5.93 -4.13 4.34
N GLY A 55 5.51 -3.15 3.53
CA GLY A 55 5.20 -1.79 3.97
C GLY A 55 6.43 -0.91 4.23
N LEU A 56 7.58 -1.30 3.70
CA LEU A 56 8.87 -0.65 3.94
C LEU A 56 9.22 0.44 2.93
N SER A 57 8.42 0.65 1.88
CA SER A 57 8.73 1.59 0.79
C SER A 57 9.09 3.00 1.27
N HIS A 58 8.43 3.47 2.33
CA HIS A 58 8.66 4.80 2.90
C HIS A 58 10.10 5.02 3.44
N ARG A 59 10.83 3.96 3.79
CA ARG A 59 12.22 4.02 4.24
C ARG A 59 13.22 4.05 3.09
N PHE A 60 12.80 3.61 1.90
CA PHE A 60 13.68 3.39 0.76
C PHE A 60 13.32 4.24 -0.46
N GLN A 61 12.52 5.30 -0.33
CA GLN A 61 11.98 6.07 -1.47
C GLN A 61 13.01 6.42 -2.56
N ASP A 62 14.14 7.02 -2.19
CA ASP A 62 15.19 7.39 -3.16
C ASP A 62 15.97 6.19 -3.70
N ASN A 63 16.09 5.12 -2.91
CA ASN A 63 16.72 3.89 -3.35
C ASN A 63 15.85 3.15 -4.36
N LEU A 64 14.54 3.05 -4.09
CA LEU A 64 13.55 2.45 -4.97
C LEU A 64 13.44 3.24 -6.28
N ARG A 65 13.41 4.57 -6.22
CA ARG A 65 13.43 5.42 -7.40
C ARG A 65 14.61 5.09 -8.32
N ARG A 66 15.83 5.08 -7.78
CA ARG A 66 17.05 4.74 -8.55
C ARG A 66 17.05 3.32 -9.08
N ALA A 67 16.54 2.35 -8.30
CA ALA A 67 16.44 0.97 -8.74
C ALA A 67 15.45 0.82 -9.91
N LEU A 68 14.32 1.52 -9.85
CA LEU A 68 13.31 1.53 -10.92
C LEU A 68 13.79 2.25 -12.17
N GLU A 69 14.58 3.32 -12.03
CA GLU A 69 15.24 3.98 -13.16
C GLU A 69 16.16 3.02 -13.91
N LYS A 70 16.92 2.18 -13.19
CA LYS A 70 17.72 1.11 -13.80
C LYS A 70 16.84 0.07 -14.52
N ILE A 71 15.76 -0.38 -13.89
CA ILE A 71 14.83 -1.35 -14.50
C ILE A 71 14.19 -0.77 -15.78
N ALA A 72 13.84 0.52 -15.77
CA ALA A 72 13.27 1.20 -16.92
C ALA A 72 14.29 1.36 -18.06
N SER A 73 15.56 1.67 -17.74
CA SER A 73 16.60 1.90 -18.75
C SER A 73 17.09 0.63 -19.42
N THR A 74 17.07 -0.52 -18.74
CA THR A 74 17.41 -1.83 -19.33
C THR A 74 16.52 -2.17 -20.54
N ASN A 75 15.28 -1.66 -20.58
CA ASN A 75 14.34 -1.93 -21.67
C ASN A 75 14.49 -0.94 -22.86
N GLY A 76 15.23 0.16 -22.69
CA GLY A 76 15.40 1.22 -23.70
C GLY A 76 16.46 0.91 -24.76
N ASN A 77 17.30 -0.11 -24.56
CA ASN A 77 18.39 -0.47 -25.48
C ASN A 77 18.03 -1.56 -26.50
N CYS A 78 16.79 -2.06 -26.52
CA CYS A 78 16.38 -3.08 -27.50
C CYS A 78 16.04 -2.52 -28.90
N ILE A 79 16.36 -1.26 -29.19
CA ILE A 79 16.30 -0.71 -30.55
C ILE A 79 17.73 -0.37 -30.98
N GLY A 80 18.48 -1.42 -31.34
CA GLY A 80 19.70 -1.33 -32.12
C GLY A 80 20.99 -1.38 -31.32
N GLN A 81 21.38 -2.57 -30.86
CA GLN A 81 22.79 -2.98 -30.85
C GLN A 81 22.88 -4.44 -31.28
N ASP A 82 23.63 -4.64 -32.37
CA ASP A 82 24.00 -5.92 -32.94
C ASP A 82 24.99 -6.64 -32.01
N GLU A 83 24.53 -7.36 -30.99
CA GLU A 83 25.37 -8.35 -30.29
C GLU A 83 24.58 -9.64 -30.02
N GLU A 84 25.11 -10.74 -30.55
CA GLU A 84 24.64 -12.12 -30.47
C GLU A 84 24.79 -12.69 -29.04
N GLU A 85 24.20 -12.04 -28.04
CA GLU A 85 23.92 -12.71 -26.77
C GLU A 85 22.52 -13.32 -26.88
N GLU A 86 22.41 -14.64 -26.70
CA GLU A 86 21.12 -15.32 -26.54
C GLU A 86 20.40 -14.70 -25.33
N GLU A 87 19.63 -13.63 -25.54
CA GLU A 87 18.81 -13.01 -24.50
C GLU A 87 17.87 -14.10 -23.96
N GLU A 88 18.10 -14.54 -22.72
CA GLU A 88 17.17 -15.44 -22.04
C GLU A 88 15.76 -14.84 -22.15
N GLU A 89 14.84 -15.59 -22.76
CA GLU A 89 13.47 -15.13 -22.95
C GLU A 89 12.87 -14.71 -21.60
N GLU A 90 12.50 -13.43 -21.50
CA GLU A 90 11.93 -12.87 -20.27
C GLU A 90 10.67 -13.65 -19.88
N THR A 91 10.67 -14.22 -18.67
CA THR A 91 9.51 -14.97 -18.16
C THR A 91 8.28 -14.08 -17.97
N LEU A 92 7.07 -14.67 -18.05
CA LEU A 92 5.82 -13.95 -17.78
C LEU A 92 5.81 -13.31 -16.39
N HIS A 93 6.39 -13.99 -15.39
CA HIS A 93 6.54 -13.44 -14.04
C HIS A 93 7.37 -12.15 -14.05
N ALA A 94 8.56 -12.17 -14.66
CA ALA A 94 9.45 -11.02 -14.75
C ALA A 94 8.80 -9.85 -15.50
N ALA A 95 8.23 -10.12 -16.68
CA ALA A 95 7.61 -9.08 -17.50
C ALA A 95 6.39 -8.42 -16.81
N SER A 96 5.53 -9.24 -16.19
CA SER A 96 4.36 -8.74 -15.44
C SER A 96 4.77 -7.96 -14.20
N LEU A 97 5.79 -8.43 -13.47
CA LEU A 97 6.31 -7.75 -12.29
C LEU A 97 6.93 -6.40 -12.66
N ARG A 98 7.75 -6.36 -13.71
CA ARG A 98 8.35 -5.15 -14.25
C ARG A 98 7.28 -4.12 -14.62
N PHE A 99 6.31 -4.54 -15.42
CA PHE A 99 5.20 -3.70 -15.85
C PHE A 99 4.45 -3.11 -14.65
N ARG A 100 4.10 -3.97 -13.68
CA ARG A 100 3.38 -3.55 -12.48
C ARG A 100 4.18 -2.52 -11.66
N LEU A 101 5.43 -2.83 -11.34
CA LEU A 101 6.29 -1.95 -10.55
C LEU A 101 6.48 -0.60 -11.25
N LEU A 102 6.83 -0.60 -12.54
CA LEU A 102 7.01 0.65 -13.27
C LEU A 102 5.72 1.50 -13.28
N ARG A 103 4.55 0.91 -13.56
CA ARG A 103 3.28 1.66 -13.52
C ARG A 103 2.91 2.16 -12.13
N GLN A 104 3.13 1.37 -11.08
CA GLN A 104 2.85 1.79 -9.70
C GLN A 104 3.64 3.03 -9.30
N TYR A 105 4.85 3.19 -9.84
CA TYR A 105 5.70 4.36 -9.59
C TYR A 105 5.54 5.48 -10.64
N GLY A 106 4.52 5.39 -11.50
CA GLY A 106 4.15 6.45 -12.43
C GLY A 106 4.93 6.47 -13.75
N TYR A 107 5.67 5.41 -14.08
CA TYR A 107 6.26 5.27 -15.41
C TYR A 107 5.18 4.90 -16.43
N ASN A 108 5.26 5.50 -17.61
CA ASN A 108 4.37 5.19 -18.72
C ASN A 108 4.91 3.97 -19.49
N VAL A 109 4.32 2.80 -19.27
CA VAL A 109 4.73 1.53 -19.89
C VAL A 109 3.55 0.91 -20.61
N SER A 110 3.73 0.49 -21.87
CA SER A 110 2.66 -0.12 -22.68
C SER A 110 2.31 -1.55 -22.25
N GLU A 111 1.10 -2.00 -22.60
CA GLU A 111 0.66 -3.40 -22.40
C GLU A 111 1.25 -4.38 -23.43
N ASP A 112 2.00 -3.89 -24.42
CA ASP A 112 2.58 -4.65 -25.53
C ASP A 112 3.45 -5.84 -25.08
N PHE A 113 3.99 -5.81 -23.86
CA PHE A 113 4.74 -6.95 -23.30
C PHE A 113 3.91 -8.25 -23.29
N LEU A 114 2.58 -8.14 -23.22
CA LEU A 114 1.66 -9.27 -23.24
C LEU A 114 1.72 -10.05 -24.55
N TRP A 115 2.01 -9.39 -25.67
CA TRP A 115 2.01 -10.02 -26.99
C TRP A 115 3.09 -11.09 -27.14
N ARG A 116 4.18 -11.02 -26.36
CA ARG A 116 5.20 -12.07 -26.28
C ARG A 116 4.67 -13.38 -25.70
N PHE A 117 3.56 -13.33 -24.96
CA PHE A 117 2.95 -14.46 -24.26
C PHE A 117 1.63 -14.90 -24.91
N MET A 118 1.33 -14.39 -26.11
CA MET A 118 0.17 -14.74 -26.90
C MET A 118 0.56 -15.55 -28.15
N ASP A 119 -0.35 -16.41 -28.59
CA ASP A 119 -0.22 -17.11 -29.87
C ASP A 119 -0.66 -16.21 -31.04
N SER A 120 -0.53 -16.73 -32.27
CA SER A 120 -0.95 -16.05 -33.50
C SER A 120 -2.44 -15.74 -33.57
N HIS A 121 -3.27 -16.33 -32.70
CA HIS A 121 -4.70 -16.08 -32.61
C HIS A 121 -5.03 -15.05 -31.53
N GLY A 122 -4.03 -14.47 -30.85
CA GLY A 122 -4.21 -13.51 -29.76
C GLY A 122 -4.66 -14.15 -28.45
N SER A 123 -4.47 -15.46 -28.29
CA SER A 123 -4.77 -16.19 -27.05
C SER A 123 -3.51 -16.44 -26.24
N PHE A 124 -3.59 -16.40 -24.91
CA PHE A 124 -2.43 -16.69 -24.06
C PHE A 124 -1.92 -18.12 -24.26
N MET A 125 -0.59 -18.27 -24.33
CA MET A 125 0.06 -19.55 -24.59
C MET A 125 -0.29 -20.59 -23.53
N ARG A 126 -0.58 -21.82 -23.96
CA ARG A 126 -1.05 -22.91 -23.07
C ARG A 126 -0.02 -23.35 -22.04
N CYS A 127 1.28 -23.16 -22.29
CA CYS A 127 2.35 -23.47 -21.35
C CYS A 127 2.26 -22.64 -20.05
N LEU A 128 1.55 -21.51 -20.06
CA LEU A 128 1.40 -20.61 -18.93
C LEU A 128 0.35 -21.10 -17.91
N ASN A 129 -0.50 -22.06 -18.29
CA ASN A 129 -1.66 -22.48 -17.49
C ASN A 129 -1.29 -23.12 -16.14
N SER A 130 -0.06 -23.60 -15.97
CA SER A 130 0.41 -24.28 -14.75
C SER A 130 1.33 -23.43 -13.87
N ASP A 131 1.79 -22.26 -14.32
CA ASP A 131 2.70 -21.41 -13.55
C ASP A 131 1.91 -20.45 -12.65
N ALA A 132 1.62 -20.90 -11.43
CA ALA A 132 0.88 -20.12 -10.44
C ALA A 132 1.55 -18.77 -10.12
N LYS A 133 2.89 -18.70 -10.10
CA LYS A 133 3.63 -17.48 -9.74
C LYS A 133 3.54 -16.45 -10.87
N ALA A 134 3.71 -16.90 -12.11
CA ALA A 134 3.56 -16.04 -13.28
C ALA A 134 2.10 -15.56 -13.44
N LEU A 135 1.13 -16.45 -13.29
CA LEU A 135 -0.30 -16.12 -13.36
C LEU A 135 -0.70 -15.11 -12.28
N LEU A 136 -0.22 -15.29 -11.04
CA LEU A 136 -0.48 -14.34 -9.95
C LEU A 136 0.11 -12.95 -10.26
N SER A 137 1.30 -12.92 -10.85
CA SER A 137 1.96 -11.66 -11.22
C SER A 137 1.23 -10.94 -12.35
N LEU A 138 0.76 -11.69 -13.34
CA LEU A 138 -0.08 -11.19 -14.43
C LEU A 138 -1.42 -10.66 -13.89
N TYR A 139 -2.06 -11.40 -12.98
CA TYR A 139 -3.30 -10.99 -12.33
C TYR A 139 -3.12 -9.66 -11.59
N GLU A 140 -2.09 -9.51 -10.75
CA GLU A 140 -1.83 -8.25 -10.03
C GLU A 140 -1.49 -7.10 -10.98
N ALA A 141 -0.70 -7.35 -12.03
CA ALA A 141 -0.36 -6.37 -13.05
C ALA A 141 -1.59 -5.84 -13.80
N SER A 142 -2.55 -6.72 -14.10
CA SER A 142 -3.77 -6.37 -14.84
C SER A 142 -4.67 -5.33 -14.14
N TYR A 143 -4.50 -5.12 -12.83
CA TYR A 143 -5.24 -4.09 -12.09
C TYR A 143 -4.76 -2.67 -12.32
N LEU A 144 -3.62 -2.49 -13.01
CA LEU A 144 -3.09 -1.19 -13.41
C LEU A 144 -3.48 -0.78 -14.83
N ALA A 145 -4.48 -1.45 -15.41
CA ALA A 145 -5.02 -1.10 -16.71
C ALA A 145 -5.70 0.27 -16.71
N PHE A 146 -5.39 1.08 -17.73
CA PHE A 146 -6.12 2.28 -18.10
C PHE A 146 -7.34 1.95 -18.97
N GLU A 147 -8.23 2.93 -19.12
CA GLU A 147 -9.34 2.81 -20.05
C GLU A 147 -8.82 2.65 -21.49
N GLY A 148 -9.34 1.65 -22.21
CA GLY A 148 -8.91 1.31 -23.58
C GLY A 148 -7.91 0.16 -23.66
N GLU A 149 -7.29 -0.24 -22.54
CA GLU A 149 -6.31 -1.33 -22.49
C GLU A 149 -6.98 -2.70 -22.37
N SER A 150 -7.52 -3.15 -23.51
CA SER A 150 -8.33 -4.37 -23.56
C SER A 150 -7.52 -5.64 -23.38
N ASP A 151 -6.21 -5.62 -23.67
CA ASP A 151 -5.36 -6.81 -23.54
C ASP A 151 -5.06 -7.11 -22.07
N LEU A 152 -4.86 -6.10 -21.21
CA LEU A 152 -4.81 -6.29 -19.76
C LEU A 152 -6.13 -6.80 -19.19
N HIS A 153 -7.28 -6.40 -19.75
CA HIS A 153 -8.56 -6.97 -19.34
C HIS A 153 -8.66 -8.46 -19.68
N LYS A 154 -8.23 -8.87 -20.89
CA LYS A 154 -8.13 -10.29 -21.26
C LYS A 154 -7.13 -11.03 -20.37
N ALA A 155 -5.99 -10.41 -20.06
CA ALA A 155 -4.97 -10.96 -19.17
C ALA A 155 -5.54 -11.24 -17.78
N LYS A 156 -6.34 -10.30 -17.24
CA LYS A 156 -7.04 -10.48 -15.98
C LYS A 156 -7.95 -11.70 -15.99
N LEU A 157 -8.83 -11.80 -17.00
CA LEU A 157 -9.78 -12.90 -17.14
C LEU A 157 -9.07 -14.25 -17.25
N PHE A 158 -8.04 -14.31 -18.10
CA PHE A 158 -7.22 -15.49 -18.27
C PHE A 158 -6.54 -15.91 -16.95
N ALA A 159 -5.84 -14.99 -16.30
CA ALA A 159 -5.14 -15.27 -15.05
C ALA A 159 -6.10 -15.72 -13.95
N THR A 160 -7.26 -15.07 -13.81
CA THR A 160 -8.30 -15.48 -12.85
C THR A 160 -8.81 -16.89 -13.15
N GLU A 161 -9.12 -17.21 -14.41
CA GLU A 161 -9.62 -18.55 -14.77
C GLU A 161 -8.59 -19.64 -14.45
N GLN A 162 -7.32 -19.44 -14.81
CA GLN A 162 -6.27 -20.44 -14.56
C GLN A 162 -5.97 -20.57 -13.06
N LEU A 163 -5.87 -19.46 -12.31
CA LEU A 163 -5.66 -19.50 -10.86
C LEU A 163 -6.79 -20.22 -10.12
N LEU A 164 -8.04 -20.07 -10.56
CA LEU A 164 -9.18 -20.81 -10.01
C LEU A 164 -9.10 -22.31 -10.32
N LYS A 165 -8.51 -22.73 -11.44
CA LYS A 165 -8.27 -24.16 -11.75
C LYS A 165 -7.15 -24.77 -10.91
N LEU A 166 -6.20 -23.95 -10.47
CA LEU A 166 -5.09 -24.36 -9.61
C LEU A 166 -5.49 -24.43 -8.12
N LYS A 167 -6.65 -23.88 -7.74
CA LYS A 167 -7.21 -24.02 -6.38
C LYS A 167 -7.37 -25.50 -6.02
N GLY A 168 -6.69 -25.93 -4.96
CA GLY A 168 -6.73 -27.30 -4.43
C GLY A 168 -5.46 -28.12 -4.64
N GLN A 169 -4.44 -27.59 -5.32
CA GLN A 169 -3.11 -28.20 -5.40
C GLN A 169 -2.20 -27.63 -4.29
N GLU A 170 -1.65 -28.47 -3.40
CA GLU A 170 -0.71 -28.01 -2.37
C GLU A 170 0.53 -27.35 -3.00
N THR A 171 0.55 -26.02 -3.00
CA THR A 171 1.70 -25.21 -3.45
C THR A 171 1.94 -24.07 -2.46
N GLU A 172 3.19 -23.66 -2.31
CA GLU A 172 3.58 -22.54 -1.44
C GLU A 172 2.95 -21.20 -1.86
N VAL A 173 2.46 -21.11 -3.11
CA VAL A 173 1.87 -19.91 -3.70
C VAL A 173 0.36 -19.81 -3.42
N LEU A 174 -0.31 -20.87 -2.96
CA LEU A 174 -1.76 -20.87 -2.75
C LEU A 174 -2.24 -19.79 -1.78
N ASP A 175 -1.59 -19.61 -0.62
CA ASP A 175 -1.96 -18.58 0.36
C ASP A 175 -1.96 -17.18 -0.31
N CYS A 176 -0.99 -16.92 -1.19
CA CYS A 176 -0.90 -15.67 -1.95
C CYS A 176 -1.99 -15.56 -3.03
N VAL A 177 -2.35 -16.67 -3.68
CA VAL A 177 -3.45 -16.68 -4.66
C VAL A 177 -4.77 -16.38 -3.98
N ASP A 178 -5.09 -17.05 -2.87
CA ASP A 178 -6.33 -16.83 -2.13
C ASP A 178 -6.44 -15.39 -1.63
N HIS A 179 -5.34 -14.85 -1.09
CA HIS A 179 -5.28 -13.46 -0.64
C HIS A 179 -5.47 -12.46 -1.79
N ALA A 180 -4.85 -12.69 -2.96
CA ALA A 180 -5.01 -11.81 -4.13
C ALA A 180 -6.41 -11.92 -4.77
N MET A 181 -7.04 -13.10 -4.71
CA MET A 181 -8.41 -13.31 -5.21
C MET A 181 -9.48 -12.65 -4.34
N GLU A 182 -9.24 -12.51 -3.03
CA GLU A 182 -10.12 -11.72 -2.15
C GLU A 182 -10.10 -10.24 -2.52
N LEU A 183 -8.90 -9.66 -2.60
CA LEU A 183 -8.67 -8.28 -3.01
C LEU A 183 -7.24 -8.15 -3.53
N PRO A 184 -7.04 -7.66 -4.78
CA PRO A 184 -5.71 -7.50 -5.35
C PRO A 184 -4.89 -6.48 -4.54
N MET A 185 -3.57 -6.63 -4.57
CA MET A 185 -2.64 -5.77 -3.84
C MET A 185 -2.88 -4.29 -4.13
N TYR A 186 -3.10 -3.93 -5.41
CA TYR A 186 -3.30 -2.52 -5.81
C TYR A 186 -4.53 -1.86 -5.17
N ARG A 187 -5.53 -2.64 -4.75
CA ARG A 187 -6.75 -2.12 -4.10
C ARG A 187 -6.72 -2.24 -2.58
N ARG A 188 -5.67 -2.84 -2.01
CA ARG A 188 -5.59 -3.14 -0.59
C ARG A 188 -4.85 -2.03 0.15
N MET A 189 -5.29 -1.74 1.36
CA MET A 189 -4.58 -0.83 2.26
C MET A 189 -3.19 -1.41 2.58
N LEU A 190 -2.13 -0.65 2.31
CA LEU A 190 -0.74 -1.14 2.40
C LEU A 190 -0.39 -1.67 3.80
N ARG A 191 -0.93 -1.07 4.87
CA ARG A 191 -0.70 -1.54 6.25
C ARG A 191 -1.35 -2.88 6.55
N LEU A 192 -2.53 -3.14 6.00
CA LEU A 192 -3.18 -4.45 6.12
C LEU A 192 -2.45 -5.49 5.27
N GLN A 193 -2.01 -5.10 4.07
CA GLN A 193 -1.16 -5.93 3.22
C GLN A 193 0.14 -6.31 3.95
N ALA A 194 0.84 -5.34 4.53
CA ALA A 194 2.07 -5.56 5.29
C ALA A 194 1.87 -6.52 6.45
N ARG A 195 0.79 -6.35 7.23
CA ARG A 195 0.52 -7.25 8.37
C ARG A 195 0.33 -8.69 7.92
N TRP A 196 -0.43 -8.91 6.85
CA TRP A 196 -0.64 -10.24 6.30
C TRP A 196 0.65 -10.81 5.71
N TYR A 197 1.35 -10.00 4.90
CA TYR A 197 2.53 -10.43 4.16
C TYR A 197 3.72 -10.71 5.07
N ILE A 198 3.90 -10.02 6.19
CA ILE A 198 4.92 -10.36 7.20
C ILE A 198 4.78 -11.84 7.64
N ASN A 199 3.55 -12.32 7.83
CA ASN A 199 3.30 -13.72 8.21
C ASN A 199 3.55 -14.66 7.02
N ALA A 200 3.01 -14.33 5.84
CA ALA A 200 3.18 -15.14 4.64
C ALA A 200 4.67 -15.26 4.22
N TYR A 201 5.39 -14.15 4.21
CA TYR A 201 6.81 -14.07 3.89
C TYR A 201 7.66 -14.87 4.88
N GLY A 202 7.34 -14.84 6.18
CA GLY A 202 8.03 -15.62 7.20
C GLY A 202 7.88 -17.15 7.08
N LYS A 203 6.95 -17.64 6.23
CA LYS A 203 6.78 -19.07 5.93
C LYS A 203 7.53 -19.52 4.68
N GLN A 204 7.99 -18.59 3.83
CA GLN A 204 8.68 -18.91 2.59
C GLN A 204 10.08 -19.48 2.89
N LYS A 205 10.52 -20.47 2.10
CA LYS A 205 11.82 -21.13 2.30
C LYS A 205 13.01 -20.23 1.96
N ASP A 206 12.81 -19.32 1.03
CA ASP A 206 13.79 -18.38 0.48
C ASP A 206 13.65 -16.96 1.06
N ALA A 207 12.87 -16.80 2.13
CA ALA A 207 12.64 -15.50 2.77
C ALA A 207 13.95 -14.85 3.25
N ASN A 208 14.18 -13.60 2.84
CA ASN A 208 15.26 -12.79 3.39
C ASN A 208 14.94 -12.41 4.85
N LEU A 209 15.58 -13.11 5.79
CA LEU A 209 15.36 -12.94 7.22
C LEU A 209 15.72 -11.53 7.73
N LEU A 210 16.72 -10.87 7.13
CA LEU A 210 17.08 -9.49 7.48
C LEU A 210 15.96 -8.51 7.11
N LEU A 211 15.36 -8.71 5.93
CA LEU A 211 14.24 -7.90 5.48
C LEU A 211 12.98 -8.14 6.33
N LEU A 212 12.73 -9.39 6.72
CA LEU A 212 11.63 -9.74 7.61
C LEU A 212 11.79 -9.13 9.01
N GLU A 213 13.00 -9.16 9.57
CA GLU A 213 13.31 -8.52 10.86
C GLU A 213 13.07 -7.01 10.79
N LEU A 214 13.56 -6.35 9.74
CA LEU A 214 13.31 -4.93 9.51
C LEU A 214 11.81 -4.62 9.41
N ALA A 215 11.05 -5.43 8.67
CA ALA A 215 9.61 -5.28 8.53
C ALA A 215 8.87 -5.41 9.87
N LEU A 216 9.25 -6.35 10.72
CA LEU A 216 8.64 -6.55 12.04
C LEU A 216 8.91 -5.36 12.97
N LEU A 217 10.17 -4.89 13.02
CA LEU A 217 10.56 -3.76 13.84
C LEU A 217 9.85 -2.47 13.38
N ASP A 218 9.88 -2.20 12.08
CA ASP A 218 9.20 -1.05 11.48
C ASP A 218 7.69 -1.10 11.74
N PHE A 219 7.05 -2.25 11.47
CA PHE A 219 5.61 -2.40 11.63
C PHE A 219 5.17 -2.01 13.05
N ASN A 220 5.91 -2.44 14.07
CA ASN A 220 5.63 -2.15 15.46
C ASN A 220 5.94 -0.70 15.85
N MET A 221 7.00 -0.10 15.31
CA MET A 221 7.29 1.32 15.51
C MET A 221 6.20 2.21 14.92
N VAL A 222 5.81 1.96 13.67
CA VAL A 222 4.69 2.65 13.01
C VAL A 222 3.42 2.46 13.84
N GLN A 223 3.11 1.24 14.26
CA GLN A 223 1.91 0.95 15.06
C GLN A 223 1.91 1.70 16.40
N SER A 224 3.08 1.89 17.03
CA SER A 224 3.23 2.69 18.25
C SER A 224 2.98 4.19 17.98
N ALA A 225 3.54 4.73 16.89
CA ALA A 225 3.28 6.10 16.45
C ALA A 225 1.78 6.34 16.20
N LEU A 226 1.13 5.46 15.45
CA LEU A 226 -0.31 5.55 15.17
C LEU A 226 -1.18 5.51 16.45
N LYS A 227 -0.77 4.77 17.48
CA LYS A 227 -1.47 4.77 18.77
C LYS A 227 -1.35 6.10 19.50
N ARG A 228 -0.20 6.78 19.41
CA ARG A 228 -0.03 8.13 19.98
C ARG A 228 -0.90 9.14 19.24
N ASP A 229 -0.92 9.08 17.91
CA ASP A 229 -1.77 9.94 17.07
C ASP A 229 -3.25 9.76 17.44
N LEU A 230 -3.70 8.51 17.60
CA LEU A 230 -5.06 8.19 18.03
C LEU A 230 -5.39 8.74 19.43
N GLN A 231 -4.47 8.63 20.38
CA GLN A 231 -4.65 9.20 21.72
C GLN A 231 -4.80 10.73 21.67
N GLU A 232 -4.07 11.41 20.80
CA GLU A 232 -4.19 12.85 20.61
C GLU A 232 -5.57 13.22 20.02
N VAL A 233 -5.98 12.54 18.95
CA VAL A 233 -7.30 12.73 18.33
C VAL A 233 -8.42 12.46 19.34
N SER A 234 -8.28 11.41 20.16
CA SER A 234 -9.23 11.09 21.24
C SER A 234 -9.33 12.19 22.30
N LYS A 235 -8.21 12.74 22.75
CA LYS A 235 -8.22 13.85 23.72
C LYS A 235 -8.87 15.10 23.11
N TRP A 236 -8.58 15.39 21.85
CA TRP A 236 -9.22 16.50 21.14
C TRP A 236 -10.74 16.29 21.01
N TRP A 237 -11.20 15.10 20.62
CA TRP A 237 -12.63 14.80 20.47
C TRP A 237 -13.39 14.94 21.79
N GLN A 238 -12.79 14.46 22.88
CA GLN A 238 -13.33 14.63 24.23
C GLN A 238 -13.38 16.11 24.63
N HIS A 239 -12.35 16.89 24.28
CA HIS A 239 -12.27 18.30 24.62
C HIS A 239 -13.33 19.15 23.92
N ILE A 240 -13.60 18.91 22.63
CA ILE A 240 -14.66 19.65 21.93
C ILE A 240 -16.06 19.31 22.47
N GLY A 241 -16.23 18.10 23.02
CA GLY A 241 -17.45 17.66 23.70
C GLY A 241 -18.69 17.66 22.81
N LEU A 242 -18.54 17.47 21.49
CA LEU A 242 -19.67 17.40 20.57
C LEU A 242 -20.48 16.12 20.80
N ALA A 243 -19.82 14.97 20.98
CA ALA A 243 -20.49 13.70 21.24
C ALA A 243 -21.40 13.72 22.49
N SER A 244 -21.04 14.49 23.53
CA SER A 244 -21.87 14.61 24.73
C SER A 244 -23.02 15.61 24.58
N LYS A 245 -22.93 16.55 23.63
CA LYS A 245 -23.98 17.55 23.35
C LYS A 245 -24.95 17.10 22.27
N LEU A 246 -24.51 16.24 21.37
CA LEU A 246 -25.25 15.81 20.18
C LEU A 246 -25.41 14.28 20.24
N CYS A 247 -26.40 13.85 21.01
CA CYS A 247 -26.66 12.43 21.31
C CYS A 247 -27.05 11.57 20.09
N PHE A 248 -27.30 12.20 18.94
CA PHE A 248 -27.62 11.55 17.68
C PHE A 248 -26.39 11.25 16.81
N ILE A 249 -25.21 11.79 17.15
CA ILE A 249 -23.98 11.58 16.36
C ILE A 249 -23.40 10.20 16.64
N ARG A 250 -22.95 9.55 15.58
CA ARG A 250 -22.20 8.29 15.65
C ARG A 250 -20.80 8.53 16.23
N ASP A 251 -20.47 7.91 17.36
CA ASP A 251 -19.11 7.95 17.90
C ASP A 251 -18.20 6.93 17.18
N GLN A 252 -17.66 7.35 16.03
CA GLN A 252 -16.84 6.53 15.12
C GLN A 252 -15.38 6.97 15.08
N LEU A 253 -14.83 7.38 16.22
CA LEU A 253 -13.46 7.90 16.31
C LEU A 253 -12.43 6.93 15.73
N MET A 254 -12.56 5.64 16.05
CA MET A 254 -11.63 4.60 15.62
C MET A 254 -11.67 4.42 14.11
N GLU A 255 -12.86 4.39 13.52
CA GLU A 255 -13.08 4.27 12.09
C GLU A 255 -12.52 5.50 11.37
N CYS A 256 -12.88 6.70 11.81
CA CYS A 256 -12.39 7.96 11.23
C CYS A 256 -10.86 8.04 11.26
N PHE A 257 -10.24 7.63 12.37
CA PHE A 257 -8.77 7.57 12.45
C PHE A 257 -8.20 6.46 11.56
N PHE A 258 -8.83 5.29 11.51
CA PHE A 258 -8.38 4.18 10.67
C PHE A 258 -8.39 4.53 9.18
N TRP A 259 -9.36 5.34 8.73
CA TRP A 259 -9.38 5.88 7.37
C TRP A 259 -8.12 6.70 7.05
N THR A 260 -7.64 7.53 7.99
CA THR A 260 -6.42 8.34 7.75
C THR A 260 -5.15 7.50 7.73
N VAL A 261 -5.10 6.42 8.52
CA VAL A 261 -4.02 5.41 8.42
C VAL A 261 -3.99 4.79 7.04
N GLY A 262 -5.14 4.55 6.43
CA GLY A 262 -5.23 4.03 5.06
C GLY A 262 -4.66 4.96 4.00
N MET A 263 -4.78 6.26 4.21
CA MET A 263 -4.28 7.28 3.29
C MET A 263 -2.80 7.58 3.49
N VAL A 264 -2.36 7.72 4.74
CA VAL A 264 -1.02 8.21 5.09
C VAL A 264 -0.54 7.57 6.39
N PHE A 265 0.03 6.37 6.34
CA PHE A 265 0.48 5.66 7.54
C PHE A 265 1.89 6.04 8.02
N GLU A 266 2.68 6.70 7.17
CA GLU A 266 4.11 6.86 7.36
C GLU A 266 4.40 7.81 8.54
N PRO A 267 5.28 7.46 9.49
CA PRO A 267 5.42 8.18 10.76
C PRO A 267 5.65 9.69 10.62
N GLN A 268 6.39 10.14 9.60
CA GLN A 268 6.71 11.55 9.35
C GLN A 268 5.48 12.44 9.12
N TYR A 269 4.34 11.86 8.75
CA TYR A 269 3.11 12.61 8.45
C TYR A 269 2.12 12.67 9.61
N HIS A 270 2.61 12.62 10.85
CA HIS A 270 1.80 12.73 12.08
C HIS A 270 0.78 13.88 12.05
N ASN A 271 1.23 15.12 11.80
CA ASN A 271 0.34 16.30 11.75
C ASN A 271 -0.76 16.15 10.70
N CYS A 272 -0.44 15.55 9.56
CA CYS A 272 -1.39 15.30 8.48
C CYS A 272 -2.46 14.28 8.93
N ARG A 273 -2.06 13.15 9.52
CA ARG A 273 -3.00 12.14 10.03
C ARG A 273 -3.92 12.69 11.11
N VAL A 274 -3.37 13.41 12.09
CA VAL A 274 -4.16 14.01 13.18
C VAL A 274 -5.13 15.05 12.60
N GLY A 275 -4.65 15.94 11.74
CA GLY A 275 -5.48 16.96 11.09
C GLY A 275 -6.60 16.34 10.25
N LEU A 276 -6.28 15.37 9.40
CA LEU A 276 -7.27 14.64 8.60
C LEU A 276 -8.28 13.91 9.47
N ALA A 277 -7.86 13.30 10.58
CA ALA A 277 -8.78 12.56 11.44
C ALA A 277 -9.80 13.51 12.07
N LYS A 278 -9.34 14.69 12.53
CA LYS A 278 -10.22 15.75 13.02
C LYS A 278 -11.22 16.21 11.94
N VAL A 279 -10.75 16.41 10.70
CA VAL A 279 -11.60 16.79 9.57
C VAL A 279 -12.65 15.71 9.27
N VAL A 280 -12.25 14.45 9.16
CA VAL A 280 -13.17 13.33 8.88
C VAL A 280 -14.23 13.24 9.98
N MET A 281 -13.85 13.39 11.25
CA MET A 281 -14.80 13.36 12.37
C MET A 281 -15.80 14.53 12.36
N LEU A 282 -15.37 15.72 11.90
CA LEU A 282 -16.29 16.84 11.71
C LEU A 282 -17.21 16.62 10.50
N ILE A 283 -16.71 16.01 9.43
CA ILE A 283 -17.51 15.65 8.26
C ILE A 283 -18.60 14.64 8.65
N THR A 284 -18.26 13.58 9.38
CA THR A 284 -19.26 12.58 9.83
C THR A 284 -20.29 13.18 10.78
N THR A 285 -19.88 14.12 11.63
CA THR A 285 -20.80 14.92 12.46
C THR A 285 -21.77 15.73 11.61
N LEU A 286 -21.27 16.42 10.57
CA LEU A 286 -22.10 17.20 9.65
C LEU A 286 -23.04 16.29 8.85
N ASP A 287 -22.56 15.16 8.36
CA ASP A 287 -23.36 14.12 7.69
C ASP A 287 -24.56 13.69 8.54
N ASP A 288 -24.33 13.37 9.82
CA ASP A 288 -25.41 13.03 10.77
C ASP A 288 -26.43 14.16 10.96
N ILE A 289 -25.98 15.41 10.95
CA ILE A 289 -26.86 16.58 11.02
C ILE A 289 -27.74 16.68 9.78
N TYR A 290 -27.20 16.47 8.58
CA TYR A 290 -27.97 16.63 7.33
C TYR A 290 -28.88 15.43 7.04
N ASP A 291 -28.45 14.21 7.33
CA ASP A 291 -29.13 13.00 6.88
C ASP A 291 -30.06 12.40 7.95
N VAL A 292 -29.75 12.58 9.24
CA VAL A 292 -30.48 11.93 10.33
C VAL A 292 -31.29 12.93 11.15
N TYR A 293 -30.70 14.07 11.52
CA TYR A 293 -31.28 14.92 12.57
C TYR A 293 -32.02 16.15 12.04
N GLY A 294 -31.41 16.93 11.14
CA GLY A 294 -31.89 18.25 10.77
C GLY A 294 -33.13 18.21 9.89
N SER A 295 -34.14 19.00 10.24
CA SER A 295 -35.26 19.25 9.33
C SER A 295 -34.83 20.15 8.17
N LEU A 296 -35.53 20.08 7.03
CA LEU A 296 -35.20 20.88 5.85
C LEU A 296 -35.08 22.39 6.14
N ASP A 297 -35.94 22.93 7.00
CA ASP A 297 -35.92 24.36 7.32
C ASP A 297 -34.75 24.74 8.25
N GLU A 298 -34.39 23.88 9.20
CA GLU A 298 -33.18 24.05 10.02
C GLU A 298 -31.92 23.94 9.16
N LEU A 299 -31.87 22.98 8.25
CA LEU A 299 -30.73 22.76 7.36
C LEU A 299 -30.52 23.93 6.40
N LYS A 300 -31.59 24.55 5.87
CA LYS A 300 -31.47 25.80 5.08
C LYS A 300 -30.78 26.90 5.88
N ILE A 301 -31.21 27.11 7.13
CA ILE A 301 -30.62 28.14 8.00
C ILE A 301 -29.16 27.81 8.30
N PHE A 302 -28.85 26.55 8.62
CA PHE A 302 -27.51 26.08 8.91
C PHE A 302 -26.56 26.21 7.70
N THR A 303 -27.00 25.78 6.51
CA THR A 303 -26.26 25.95 5.26
C THR A 303 -25.98 27.43 4.97
N GLU A 304 -26.98 28.30 5.13
CA GLU A 304 -26.80 29.74 4.91
C GLU A 304 -25.85 30.37 5.92
N ALA A 305 -25.86 29.93 7.19
CA ALA A 305 -24.89 30.36 8.18
C ALA A 305 -23.46 29.98 7.77
N ILE A 306 -23.22 28.73 7.36
CA ILE A 306 -21.91 28.26 6.89
C ILE A 306 -21.43 29.08 5.67
N LYS A 307 -22.32 29.35 4.70
CA LYS A 307 -22.00 30.15 3.51
C LYS A 307 -21.60 31.59 3.87
N ARG A 308 -22.22 32.19 4.89
CA ARG A 308 -21.94 33.56 5.35
C ARG A 308 -20.61 33.67 6.11
N THR A 309 -20.21 32.62 6.85
CA THR A 309 -18.92 32.55 7.56
C THR A 309 -17.69 32.47 6.66
N LYS A 310 -17.82 32.55 5.32
CA LYS A 310 -16.71 32.55 4.35
C LYS A 310 -15.68 33.68 4.52
N CYS A 311 -15.81 34.57 5.51
CA CYS A 311 -14.82 35.61 5.81
C CYS A 311 -13.90 35.35 7.02
N ASP A 312 -14.16 34.33 7.87
CA ASP A 312 -13.32 34.08 9.06
C ASP A 312 -12.67 32.70 8.99
N HIS A 313 -11.50 32.62 8.35
CA HIS A 313 -10.57 31.46 8.38
C HIS A 313 -10.31 30.92 9.80
N VAL A 314 -10.58 31.74 10.82
CA VAL A 314 -10.34 31.53 12.25
C VAL A 314 -11.12 30.34 12.81
N LEU A 315 -12.36 30.08 12.36
CA LEU A 315 -13.22 29.04 12.97
C LEU A 315 -12.75 27.62 12.61
N PHE A 316 -12.38 27.40 11.35
CA PHE A 316 -11.85 26.11 10.91
C PHE A 316 -10.44 25.85 11.50
N TYR A 317 -9.61 26.90 11.58
CA TYR A 317 -8.27 26.81 12.21
C TYR A 317 -8.34 26.55 13.72
N ALA A 318 -9.28 27.20 14.42
CA ALA A 318 -9.50 26.99 15.86
C ALA A 318 -10.02 25.59 16.15
N LEU A 319 -10.92 25.05 15.32
CA LEU A 319 -11.43 23.67 15.46
C LEU A 319 -10.34 22.62 15.21
N LEU A 320 -9.37 22.90 14.33
CA LEU A 320 -8.22 22.03 14.10
C LEU A 320 -7.13 22.14 15.19
N GLY A 321 -7.23 23.13 16.08
CA GLY A 321 -6.31 23.35 17.20
C GLY A 321 -5.07 24.19 16.83
N GLY A 322 -5.13 25.00 15.77
CA GLY A 322 -4.04 25.91 15.43
C GLY A 322 -3.99 27.09 16.41
N THR A 323 -2.88 27.24 17.14
CA THR A 323 -2.56 28.50 17.84
C THR A 323 -2.15 29.55 16.80
N LEU A 324 -2.91 30.63 16.68
CA LEU A 324 -2.46 31.84 15.98
C LEU A 324 -1.31 32.46 16.78
N THR A 325 -0.07 32.14 16.42
CA THR A 325 1.06 33.00 16.77
C THR A 325 1.01 34.19 15.84
N TYR A 326 0.54 35.32 16.36
CA TYR A 326 0.63 36.63 15.72
C TYR A 326 2.07 37.14 15.69
#